data_AF-A0A7S1N2Y9-F1
#
_entry.id   AF-A0A7S1N2Y9-F1
#
_cell.length_a   1.000
_cell.length_b   1.000
_cell.length_c   1.000
_cell.angle_alpha   90.00
_cell.angle_beta   90.00
_cell.angle_gamma   90.00
#
_symmetry.space_group_name_H-M   'P 1'
#
loop_
_entity.id
_entity.type
_entity.pdbx_description
1 polymer ?
#
loop_
_entity_poly.entity_id
_entity_poly.type
_entity_poly.pdbx_seq_one_letter_code
_entity_poly.pdbx_strand_id
1 'polypeptide(L)'
;EAAMQEARALHRQKWKAAMDARPAPDEEGGDMSVAACFDALPPPLPTGNPKVQRYFDYLCARDESYNGAMLHDLSLKWYGECEGTFEGAQPYVAGGYGNVLARLAGGLSCIRLRHLVRRVVWMHSSEPVT
;
A
#
# COMPACT_ATOMS: atom_id res chain seq x y z
N GLU A 1 21.94 1.66 -18.17
CA GLU A 1 22.04 0.57 -17.18
C GLU A 1 22.69 1.01 -15.87
N ALA A 2 23.89 1.61 -15.88
CA ALA A 2 24.57 2.08 -14.65
C ALA A 2 23.71 2.97 -13.74
N ALA A 3 23.07 4.02 -14.30
CA ALA A 3 22.20 4.93 -13.52
C ALA A 3 20.97 4.23 -12.90
N MET A 4 20.45 3.18 -13.54
CA MET A 4 19.33 2.41 -12.98
C MET A 4 19.79 1.53 -11.82
N GLN A 5 20.98 0.93 -11.90
CA GLN A 5 21.53 0.14 -10.80
C GLN A 5 21.87 1.02 -9.59
N GLU A 6 22.42 2.20 -9.84
CA GLU A 6 22.66 3.21 -8.81
C GLU A 6 21.35 3.66 -8.13
N ALA A 7 20.31 3.97 -8.91
CA ALA A 7 18.99 4.31 -8.38
C ALA A 7 18.37 3.18 -7.54
N ARG A 8 18.53 1.91 -7.95
CA ARG A 8 18.09 0.75 -7.18
C ARG A 8 18.86 0.58 -5.88
N ALA A 9 20.17 0.81 -5.90
CA ALA A 9 21.01 0.76 -4.70
C ALA A 9 20.57 1.84 -3.71
N LEU A 10 20.37 3.06 -4.20
CA LEU A 10 19.86 4.17 -3.42
C LEU A 10 18.47 3.86 -2.82
N HIS A 11 17.54 3.40 -3.64
CA HIS A 11 16.19 3.05 -3.21
C HIS A 11 16.18 2.02 -2.09
N ARG A 12 16.98 0.94 -2.22
CA ARG A 12 17.16 -0.05 -1.15
C ARG A 12 17.79 0.54 0.11
N GLN A 13 18.78 1.42 -0.04
CA GLN A 13 19.43 2.08 1.10
C GLN A 13 18.44 2.94 1.88
N LYS A 14 17.62 3.76 1.19
CA LYS A 14 16.60 4.58 1.84
C LYS A 14 15.54 3.74 2.54
N TRP A 15 15.02 2.72 1.88
CA TRP A 15 14.06 1.80 2.50
C TRP A 15 14.64 1.07 3.70
N LYS A 16 15.88 0.57 3.60
CA LYS A 16 16.55 -0.08 4.72
C LYS A 16 16.66 0.87 5.91
N ALA A 17 17.15 2.09 5.69
CA ALA A 17 17.31 3.04 6.77
C ALA A 17 15.97 3.51 7.35
N ALA A 18 14.91 3.62 6.54
CA ALA A 18 13.56 3.88 7.03
C ALA A 18 13.01 2.73 7.89
N MET A 19 13.21 1.49 7.45
CA MET A 19 12.81 0.31 8.24
C MET A 19 13.63 0.16 9.53
N ASP A 20 14.93 0.47 9.49
CA ASP A 20 15.80 0.45 10.67
C ASP A 20 15.40 1.57 11.67
N ALA A 21 14.86 2.69 11.19
CA ALA A 21 14.34 3.81 12.00
C ALA A 21 12.85 3.69 12.34
N ARG A 22 12.20 2.57 12.00
CA ARG A 22 10.77 2.38 12.22
C ARG A 22 10.47 2.35 13.73
N PRO A 23 9.55 3.22 14.22
CA PRO A 23 9.14 3.19 15.62
C PRO A 23 8.52 1.85 16.00
N ALA A 24 8.73 1.42 17.24
CA ALA A 24 8.07 0.22 17.72
C ALA A 24 6.54 0.45 17.84
N PRO A 25 5.71 -0.60 17.70
CA PRO A 25 4.24 -0.49 17.81
C PRO A 25 3.77 0.19 19.11
N ASP A 26 4.50 -0.03 20.19
CA ASP A 26 4.24 0.43 21.55
C ASP A 26 4.92 1.75 21.93
N GLU A 27 5.80 2.30 21.09
CA GLU A 27 6.43 3.60 21.34
C GLU A 27 5.40 4.75 21.21
N GLU A 28 5.29 5.55 22.27
CA GLU A 28 4.61 6.86 22.27
C GLU A 28 5.45 7.87 21.47
N GLY A 29 5.30 7.82 20.15
CA GLY A 29 5.89 8.75 19.20
C GLY A 29 5.00 8.84 17.96
N GLY A 30 4.82 10.05 17.44
CA GLY A 30 3.98 10.30 16.28
C GLY A 30 4.44 9.47 15.09
N ASP A 31 3.50 8.75 14.48
CA ASP A 31 3.74 8.04 13.23
C ASP A 31 4.26 9.02 12.18
N MET A 32 5.36 8.66 11.52
CA MET A 32 5.91 9.45 10.42
C MET A 32 5.63 8.74 9.11
N SER A 33 5.46 9.51 8.05
CA SER A 33 5.30 8.93 6.73
C SER A 33 6.62 8.40 6.19
N VAL A 34 6.54 7.42 5.29
CA VAL A 34 7.71 6.90 4.56
C VAL A 34 8.46 8.02 3.85
N ALA A 35 7.74 8.96 3.22
CA ALA A 35 8.35 10.11 2.55
C ALA A 35 9.10 11.03 3.53
N ALA A 36 8.51 11.35 4.69
CA ALA A 36 9.17 12.18 5.70
C ALA A 36 10.46 11.53 6.21
N CYS A 37 10.46 10.20 6.36
CA CYS A 37 11.67 9.45 6.69
C CYS A 37 12.71 9.53 5.56
N PHE A 38 12.29 9.35 4.30
CA PHE A 38 13.19 9.45 3.14
C PHE A 38 13.88 10.80 3.01
N ASP A 39 13.20 11.88 3.41
CA ASP A 39 13.73 13.24 3.40
C ASP A 39 14.63 13.54 4.61
N ALA A 40 14.35 12.92 5.76
CA ALA A 40 15.16 13.04 6.97
C ALA A 40 16.47 12.24 6.92
N LEU A 41 16.51 11.19 6.08
CA LEU A 41 17.73 10.43 5.85
C LEU A 41 18.79 11.30 5.16
N PRO A 42 20.07 11.23 5.57
CA PRO A 42 21.12 12.02 4.96
C PRO A 42 21.07 11.81 3.44
N PRO A 43 21.15 12.90 2.65
CA PRO A 43 21.01 12.78 1.22
C PRO A 43 22.03 11.74 0.75
N PRO A 44 21.67 10.79 -0.12
CA PRO A 44 22.73 10.25 -0.96
C PRO A 44 23.39 11.45 -1.62
N LEU A 45 24.72 11.42 -1.72
CA LEU A 45 25.46 12.38 -2.53
C LEU A 45 24.63 12.72 -3.76
N PRO A 46 24.33 14.00 -4.06
CA PRO A 46 23.66 14.33 -5.29
C PRO A 46 24.54 13.70 -6.36
N THR A 47 24.05 12.68 -7.04
CA THR A 47 24.87 11.88 -7.97
C THR A 47 25.34 12.73 -9.16
N GLY A 48 24.98 14.03 -9.15
CA GLY A 48 25.09 14.98 -10.26
C GLY A 48 24.25 14.56 -11.45
N ASN A 49 23.59 13.40 -11.38
CA ASN A 49 23.12 12.68 -12.54
C ASN A 49 21.58 12.68 -12.54
N PRO A 50 20.94 13.52 -13.37
CA PRO A 50 19.49 13.63 -13.40
C PRO A 50 18.80 12.31 -13.84
N LYS A 51 19.52 11.39 -14.48
CA LYS A 51 18.97 10.07 -14.83
C LYS A 51 18.77 9.19 -13.60
N VAL A 52 19.65 9.26 -12.61
CA VAL A 52 19.54 8.48 -11.37
C VAL A 52 18.31 8.93 -10.60
N GLN A 53 18.11 10.24 -10.47
CA GLN A 53 16.93 10.80 -9.79
C GLN A 53 15.63 10.34 -10.45
N ARG A 54 15.52 10.42 -11.78
CA ARG A 54 14.31 9.93 -12.49
C ARG A 54 14.04 8.45 -12.29
N TYR A 55 15.07 7.62 -12.24
CA TYR A 55 14.89 6.19 -11.95
C TYR A 55 14.51 5.94 -10.49
N PHE A 56 15.03 6.74 -9.57
CA PHE A 56 14.63 6.69 -8.17
C PHE A 56 13.15 7.09 -8.00
N ASP A 57 12.73 8.20 -8.60
CA ASP A 57 11.32 8.66 -8.60
C ASP A 57 10.39 7.59 -9.18
N TYR A 58 10.81 6.92 -10.27
CA TYR A 58 10.08 5.78 -10.84
C TYR A 58 9.92 4.62 -9.85
N LEU A 59 10.95 4.31 -9.07
CA LEU A 59 10.88 3.24 -8.06
C LEU A 59 9.93 3.62 -6.91
N CYS A 60 9.96 4.87 -6.46
CA CYS A 60 8.99 5.40 -5.49
C CYS A 60 7.55 5.32 -6.01
N ALA A 61 7.29 5.80 -7.24
CA ALA A 61 5.97 5.72 -7.86
C ALA A 61 5.46 4.27 -8.02
N ARG A 62 6.37 3.33 -8.26
CA ARG A 62 6.04 1.89 -8.30
C ARG A 62 5.60 1.39 -6.93
N ASP A 63 6.28 1.79 -5.86
CA ASP A 63 5.88 1.42 -4.49
C ASP A 63 4.51 2.02 -4.14
N GLU A 64 4.24 3.26 -4.54
CA GLU A 64 2.92 3.89 -4.39
C GLU A 64 1.83 3.10 -5.14
N SER A 65 2.14 2.62 -6.35
CA SER A 65 1.23 1.78 -7.12
C SER A 65 0.96 0.42 -6.45
N TYR A 66 1.93 -0.17 -5.76
CA TYR A 66 1.72 -1.43 -5.03
C TYR A 66 0.88 -1.24 -3.77
N ASN A 67 1.04 -0.11 -3.09
CA ASN A 67 0.31 0.19 -1.86
C ASN A 67 -1.05 0.84 -2.11
N GLY A 68 -1.30 1.38 -3.30
CA GLY A 68 -2.52 2.14 -3.60
C GLY A 68 -2.60 3.49 -2.87
N ALA A 69 -1.48 4.01 -2.39
CA ALA A 69 -1.37 5.26 -1.64
C ALA A 69 -0.01 5.92 -1.88
N MET A 70 0.07 7.24 -1.66
CA MET A 70 1.32 7.99 -1.80
C MET A 70 2.27 7.71 -0.64
N LEU A 71 3.59 7.80 -0.85
CA LEU A 71 4.57 7.51 0.23
C LEU A 71 4.45 8.48 1.42
N HIS A 72 3.88 9.67 1.23
CA HIS A 72 3.64 10.62 2.32
C HIS A 72 2.40 10.30 3.15
N ASP A 73 1.51 9.43 2.67
CA ASP A 73 0.34 8.92 3.39
C ASP A 73 0.60 7.55 4.02
N LEU A 74 1.67 6.86 3.61
CA LEU A 74 2.05 5.57 4.15
C LEU A 74 2.69 5.73 5.53
N SER A 75 2.03 5.18 6.53
CA SER A 75 2.57 4.96 7.86
C SER A 75 3.86 4.15 7.79
N LEU A 76 4.98 4.71 8.25
CA LEU A 76 6.22 3.95 8.37
C LEU A 76 6.08 2.87 9.45
N LYS A 77 5.35 3.19 10.54
CA LYS A 77 5.15 2.31 11.68
C LYS A 77 4.45 1.01 11.29
N TRP A 78 3.40 1.11 10.47
CA TRP A 78 2.56 -0.03 10.08
C TRP A 78 2.86 -0.60 8.68
N TYR A 79 3.85 -0.05 7.98
CA TYR A 79 4.20 -0.51 6.64
C TYR A 79 4.62 -1.98 6.64
N GLY A 80 3.99 -2.77 5.77
CA GLY A 80 4.31 -4.18 5.58
C GLY A 80 3.73 -5.13 6.63
N GLU A 81 2.91 -4.65 7.57
CA GLU A 81 2.24 -5.52 8.56
C GLU A 81 1.03 -6.30 8.01
N CYS A 82 0.82 -6.29 6.69
CA CYS A 82 -0.18 -7.17 6.09
C CYS A 82 0.31 -8.63 6.15
N GLU A 83 -0.19 -9.39 7.12
CA GLU A 83 -0.01 -10.85 7.15
C GLU A 83 -0.62 -11.50 5.89
N GLY A 84 0.06 -12.49 5.32
CA GLY A 84 -0.53 -13.37 4.30
C GLY A 84 0.00 -13.24 2.87
N THR A 85 1.32 -13.07 2.67
CA THR A 85 1.89 -13.24 1.32
C THR A 85 1.74 -14.69 0.87
N PHE A 86 1.01 -14.91 -0.22
CA PHE A 86 0.92 -16.23 -0.86
C PHE A 86 2.23 -16.55 -1.60
N GLU A 87 2.72 -17.77 -1.44
CA GLU A 87 3.87 -18.26 -2.20
C GLU A 87 3.51 -18.50 -3.68
N GLY A 88 4.51 -18.31 -4.56
CA GLY A 88 4.39 -18.60 -5.99
C GLY A 88 4.31 -17.36 -6.88
N ALA A 89 4.15 -17.60 -8.18
CA ALA A 89 4.00 -16.52 -9.17
C ALA A 89 2.64 -15.83 -8.99
N GLN A 90 2.58 -14.52 -9.24
CA GLN A 90 1.34 -13.75 -9.22
C GLN A 90 0.64 -13.85 -10.60
N PRO A 91 -0.41 -14.66 -10.77
CA PRO A 91 -1.03 -14.86 -12.07
C PRO A 91 -1.92 -13.66 -12.43
N TYR A 92 -2.02 -13.41 -13.73
CA TYR A 92 -3.02 -12.50 -14.27
C TYR A 92 -4.29 -13.26 -14.68
N VAL A 93 -5.46 -12.73 -14.32
CA VAL A 93 -6.76 -13.31 -14.73
C VAL A 93 -7.11 -12.84 -16.14
N ALA A 94 -6.66 -13.59 -17.15
CA ALA A 94 -6.80 -13.25 -18.57
C ALA A 94 -8.26 -13.03 -19.04
N GLY A 95 -9.23 -13.67 -18.41
CA GLY A 95 -10.66 -13.47 -18.69
C GLY A 95 -11.28 -12.25 -18.02
N GLY A 96 -10.51 -11.48 -17.24
CA GLY A 96 -11.01 -10.39 -16.41
C GLY A 96 -11.53 -10.86 -15.05
N TYR A 97 -11.18 -10.13 -13.98
CA TYR A 97 -11.57 -10.49 -12.61
C TYR A 97 -13.09 -10.38 -12.36
N GLY A 98 -13.82 -9.62 -13.18
CA GLY A 98 -15.29 -9.48 -13.10
C GLY A 98 -16.06 -10.80 -13.21
N ASN A 99 -15.50 -11.82 -13.88
CA ASN A 99 -16.11 -13.14 -13.97
C ASN A 99 -16.24 -13.85 -12.62
N VAL A 100 -15.33 -13.59 -11.68
CA VAL A 100 -15.39 -14.16 -10.33
C VAL A 100 -16.62 -13.62 -9.60
N LEU A 101 -16.80 -12.30 -9.62
CA LEU A 101 -17.94 -11.63 -8.98
C LEU A 101 -19.28 -12.07 -9.60
N ALA A 102 -19.35 -12.19 -10.94
CA ALA A 102 -20.56 -12.65 -11.61
C ALA A 102 -20.97 -14.07 -11.19
N ARG A 103 -20.01 -14.98 -10.98
CA ARG A 103 -20.28 -16.34 -10.49
C ARG A 103 -20.72 -16.35 -9.03
N LEU A 104 -20.06 -15.58 -8.16
CA LEU A 104 -20.44 -15.49 -6.74
C LEU A 104 -21.81 -14.85 -6.53
N ALA A 105 -22.21 -13.92 -7.41
CA ALA A 105 -23.53 -13.31 -7.41
C ALA A 105 -24.63 -14.28 -7.88
N GLY A 106 -24.29 -15.33 -8.61
CA GLY A 106 -25.24 -16.32 -9.14
C GLY A 106 -25.91 -17.10 -8.01
N GLY A 107 -27.18 -16.79 -7.74
CA GLY A 107 -27.97 -17.43 -6.68
C GLY A 107 -28.33 -16.51 -5.51
N LEU A 108 -27.80 -15.29 -5.48
CA LEU A 108 -28.20 -14.29 -4.47
C LEU A 108 -29.50 -13.60 -4.90
N SER A 109 -30.55 -13.75 -4.09
CA SER A 109 -31.89 -13.19 -4.36
C SER A 109 -32.00 -11.69 -4.07
N CYS A 110 -31.01 -11.09 -3.41
CA CYS A 110 -31.10 -9.73 -2.83
C CYS A 110 -30.13 -8.71 -3.44
N ILE A 111 -29.47 -9.00 -4.55
CA ILE A 111 -28.61 -8.00 -5.23
C ILE A 111 -29.49 -6.98 -5.96
N ARG A 112 -29.48 -5.73 -5.49
CA ARG A 112 -30.16 -4.61 -6.14
C ARG A 112 -29.15 -3.68 -6.80
N LEU A 113 -28.99 -3.82 -8.11
CA LEU A 113 -28.16 -2.91 -8.90
C LEU A 113 -28.81 -1.51 -8.97
N ARG A 114 -27.98 -0.47 -9.12
CA ARG A 114 -28.41 0.94 -9.21
C ARG A 114 -29.17 1.45 -7.97
N HIS A 115 -29.03 0.77 -6.85
CA HIS A 115 -29.57 1.21 -5.57
C HIS A 115 -28.45 1.86 -4.74
N LEU A 116 -28.64 3.12 -4.36
CA LEU A 116 -27.69 3.85 -3.52
C LEU A 116 -28.23 3.90 -2.09
N VAL A 117 -27.55 3.23 -1.18
CA VAL A 117 -27.89 3.27 0.25
C VAL A 117 -27.63 4.67 0.78
N ARG A 118 -28.66 5.31 1.36
CA ARG A 118 -28.59 6.68 1.91
C ARG A 118 -28.66 6.73 3.43
N ARG A 119 -29.31 5.74 4.04
CA ARG A 119 -29.50 5.66 5.50
C ARG A 119 -29.50 4.19 5.90
N VAL A 120 -28.79 3.90 6.98
CA VAL A 120 -28.89 2.63 7.70
C VAL A 120 -29.54 2.94 9.04
N VAL A 121 -30.64 2.27 9.36
CA VAL A 121 -31.30 2.36 10.67
C VAL A 121 -31.07 1.03 11.36
N TRP A 122 -30.36 1.08 12.49
CA TRP A 122 -30.19 -0.07 13.36
C TRP A 122 -30.84 0.24 14.70
N MET A 123 -31.71 -0.65 15.17
CA MET A 123 -32.38 -0.53 16.46
C MET A 123 -32.08 -1.80 17.25
N HIS A 124 -31.62 -1.62 18.48
CA HIS A 124 -31.43 -2.72 19.41
C HIS A 124 -32.81 -3.16 19.94
N SER A 125 -33.20 -4.40 19.66
CA SER A 125 -34.36 -5.02 20.33
C SER A 125 -33.92 -5.52 21.71
N SER A 126 -34.46 -4.94 22.77
CA SER A 126 -34.34 -5.48 24.13
C SER A 126 -35.32 -6.63 24.40
N GLU A 127 -36.21 -6.94 23.47
CA GLU A 127 -37.10 -8.09 23.58
C GLU A 127 -36.39 -9.35 23.04
N PRO A 128 -36.31 -10.43 23.84
CA PRO A 128 -35.79 -11.70 23.35
C PRO A 128 -36.69 -12.20 22.21
N VAL A 129 -36.07 -12.69 21.14
CA VAL A 129 -36.80 -13.36 20.05
C VAL A 129 -37.31 -14.70 20.62
N THR A 130 -38.59 -14.75 20.98
CA THR A 130 -39.31 -15.99 21.35
C THR A 130 -39.84 -16.73 20.13
#